data_AF-A0A1Y2AAJ7-F1
#
_entry.id   AF-A0A1Y2AAJ7-F1
#
_cell.length_a   1.000
_cell.length_b   1.000
_cell.length_c   1.000
_cell.angle_alpha   90.00
_cell.angle_beta   90.00
_cell.angle_gamma   90.00
#
_symmetry.space_group_name_H-M   'P 1'
#
loop_
_entity.id
_entity.type
_entity.pdbx_description
1 polymer ?
#
loop_
_entity_poly.entity_id
_entity_poly.type
_entity_poly.pdbx_seq_one_letter_code
_entity_poly.pdbx_strand_id
1 'polypeptide(L)'
;QDAFTYLDDVKFTFTDRPHVYQQFLDIMKDFKNGEIDTPRVIERVVKLFVGWDDLLDGFNTFLPPGYEIQCSKKTDSNDVKVSTPGGSVVRLNSPIPPLLLDETDPRPT
;
A
#
# COMPACT_ATOMS: atom_id res chain seq x y z
N GLN A 1 -2.76 15.69 5.04
CA GLN A 1 -4.08 15.12 4.70
C GLN A 1 -4.60 14.44 5.95
N ASP A 2 -5.76 14.82 6.45
CA ASP A 2 -6.30 14.28 7.70
C ASP A 2 -6.91 12.88 7.49
N ALA A 3 -6.84 12.03 8.52
CA ALA A 3 -7.40 10.67 8.50
C ALA A 3 -8.89 10.65 8.15
N PHE A 4 -9.63 11.65 8.64
CA PHE A 4 -11.05 11.78 8.38
C PHE A 4 -11.36 12.14 6.92
N THR A 5 -10.58 13.01 6.30
CA THR A 5 -10.75 13.37 4.89
C THR A 5 -10.49 12.17 3.98
N TYR A 6 -9.43 11.40 4.26
CA TYR A 6 -9.13 10.19 3.50
C TYR A 6 -10.26 9.14 3.61
N LEU A 7 -10.80 8.94 4.81
CA LEU A 7 -11.95 8.06 5.03
C LEU A 7 -13.19 8.50 4.24
N ASP A 8 -13.44 9.81 4.17
CA ASP A 8 -14.57 10.36 3.42
C ASP A 8 -14.40 10.13 1.90
N ASP A 9 -13.18 10.30 1.40
CA ASP A 9 -12.82 10.07 -0.01
C ASP A 9 -13.00 8.59 -0.41
N VAL A 10 -12.53 7.66 0.42
CA VAL A 10 -12.76 6.22 0.25
C VAL A 10 -14.25 5.90 0.26
N LYS A 11 -15.00 6.49 1.19
CA LYS A 11 -16.46 6.26 1.30
C LYS A 11 -17.22 6.82 0.10
N PHE A 12 -16.82 7.96 -0.42
CA PHE A 12 -17.41 8.58 -1.61
C PHE A 12 -17.08 7.75 -2.87
N THR A 13 -15.81 7.36 -3.02
CA THR A 13 -15.33 6.52 -4.13
C THR A 13 -16.03 5.17 -4.18
N PHE A 14 -16.20 4.53 -3.02
CA PHE A 14 -16.87 3.23 -2.90
C PHE A 14 -18.31 3.32 -2.40
N THR A 15 -19.04 4.40 -2.72
CA THR A 15 -20.45 4.55 -2.34
C THR A 15 -21.32 3.39 -2.85
N ASP A 16 -21.00 2.88 -4.04
CA ASP A 16 -21.67 1.73 -4.68
C ASP A 16 -21.23 0.38 -4.07
N ARG A 17 -20.10 0.38 -3.34
CA ARG A 17 -19.44 -0.82 -2.80
C ARG A 17 -19.17 -0.69 -1.30
N PRO A 18 -20.21 -0.73 -0.46
CA PRO A 18 -20.07 -0.57 0.99
C PRO A 18 -19.18 -1.65 1.63
N HIS A 19 -19.06 -2.83 1.00
CA HIS A 19 -18.16 -3.89 1.45
C HIS A 19 -16.68 -3.49 1.41
N VAL A 20 -16.26 -2.66 0.44
CA VAL A 20 -14.87 -2.18 0.34
C VAL A 20 -14.55 -1.29 1.53
N TYR A 21 -15.42 -0.32 1.83
CA TYR A 21 -15.26 0.55 2.99
C TYR A 21 -15.25 -0.25 4.30
N GLN A 22 -16.14 -1.24 4.45
CA GLN A 22 -16.12 -2.12 5.63
C GLN A 22 -14.82 -2.92 5.75
N GLN A 23 -14.30 -3.50 4.66
CA GLN A 23 -13.02 -4.20 4.67
C GLN A 23 -11.86 -3.27 5.05
N PHE A 24 -11.86 -2.02 4.56
CA PHE A 24 -10.85 -1.03 4.93
C PHE A 24 -10.86 -0.79 6.46
N LEU A 25 -12.05 -0.62 7.04
CA LEU A 25 -12.19 -0.44 8.49
C LEU A 25 -11.72 -1.66 9.29
N ASP A 26 -11.99 -2.88 8.80
CA ASP A 26 -11.54 -4.12 9.42
C ASP A 26 -10.01 -4.20 9.45
N ILE A 27 -9.36 -3.91 8.31
CA ILE A 27 -7.90 -3.85 8.19
C ILE A 27 -7.30 -2.79 9.14
N MET A 28 -7.90 -1.60 9.22
CA MET A 28 -7.47 -0.55 10.15
C MET A 28 -7.65 -0.95 11.61
N LYS A 29 -8.68 -1.74 11.93
CA LYS A 29 -8.95 -2.24 13.27
C LYS A 29 -7.93 -3.31 13.67
N ASP A 30 -7.61 -4.24 12.78
CA ASP A 30 -6.58 -5.26 13.00
C ASP A 30 -5.21 -4.61 13.25
N PHE A 31 -4.87 -3.58 12.46
CA PHE A 31 -3.63 -2.81 12.66
C PHE A 31 -3.62 -2.10 14.01
N LYS A 32 -4.73 -1.46 14.41
CA LYS A 32 -4.84 -0.78 15.71
C LYS A 32 -4.83 -1.74 16.89
N ASN A 33 -5.33 -2.96 16.70
CA ASN A 33 -5.28 -4.04 17.68
C ASN A 33 -3.89 -4.70 17.76
N GLY A 34 -3.01 -4.44 16.79
CA GLY A 34 -1.71 -5.11 16.68
C GLY A 34 -1.81 -6.55 16.17
N GLU A 35 -2.92 -6.93 15.53
CA GLU A 35 -3.08 -8.24 14.92
C GLU A 35 -2.32 -8.36 13.59
N ILE A 36 -2.15 -7.22 12.90
CA ILE A 36 -1.35 -7.12 11.68
C ILE A 36 -0.31 -5.99 11.78
N ASP A 37 0.89 -6.23 11.25
CA ASP A 37 1.95 -5.24 11.18
C ASP A 37 1.81 -4.28 9.97
N THR A 38 2.63 -3.23 9.95
CA THR A 38 2.77 -2.27 8.83
C THR A 38 2.86 -2.95 7.44
N PRO A 39 3.71 -3.96 7.19
CA PRO A 39 3.73 -4.62 5.88
C PRO A 39 2.42 -5.36 5.54
N ARG A 40 1.71 -5.89 6.54
CA ARG A 40 0.46 -6.65 6.34
C ARG A 40 -0.74 -5.74 6.13
N VAL A 41 -0.83 -4.62 6.85
CA VAL A 41 -1.86 -3.60 6.61
C VAL A 41 -1.70 -3.02 5.20
N ILE A 42 -0.48 -2.72 4.77
CA ILE A 42 -0.19 -2.24 3.41
C ILE A 42 -0.65 -3.26 2.37
N GLU A 43 -0.28 -4.54 2.51
CA GLU A 43 -0.69 -5.57 1.55
C GLU A 43 -2.20 -5.65 1.38
N ARG A 44 -2.94 -5.61 2.49
CA ARG A 44 -4.40 -5.68 2.47
C ARG A 44 -5.02 -4.43 1.85
N VAL A 45 -4.52 -3.23 2.18
CA VAL A 45 -4.98 -1.95 1.61
C VAL A 45 -4.70 -1.88 0.10
N VAL A 46 -3.52 -2.34 -0.33
CA VAL A 46 -3.13 -2.45 -1.73
C VAL A 46 -4.07 -3.34 -2.53
N LYS A 47 -4.36 -4.54 -2.01
CA LYS A 47 -5.32 -5.46 -2.66
C LYS A 47 -6.73 -4.90 -2.69
N LEU A 48 -7.12 -4.14 -1.66
CA LEU A 48 -8.44 -3.55 -1.55
C LEU A 48 -8.65 -2.39 -2.54
N PHE A 49 -7.63 -1.56 -2.72
CA PHE A 49 -7.63 -0.40 -3.61
C PHE A 49 -6.88 -0.65 -4.92
N VAL A 50 -6.84 -1.91 -5.37
CA VAL A 50 -6.22 -2.28 -6.65
C VAL A 50 -6.89 -1.48 -7.78
N GLY A 51 -6.07 -0.78 -8.58
CA GLY A 51 -6.55 0.10 -9.65
C GLY A 51 -7.01 1.50 -9.21
N TRP A 52 -6.92 1.83 -7.93
CA TRP A 52 -7.22 3.15 -7.36
C TRP A 52 -5.95 3.79 -6.82
N ASP A 53 -5.10 4.26 -7.73
CA ASP A 53 -3.79 4.82 -7.39
C ASP A 53 -3.90 6.03 -6.45
N ASP A 54 -4.92 6.88 -6.62
CA ASP A 54 -5.15 8.08 -5.80
C ASP A 54 -5.37 7.74 -4.31
N LEU A 55 -6.07 6.63 -4.03
CA LEU A 55 -6.29 6.18 -2.66
C LEU A 55 -5.00 5.61 -2.05
N LEU A 56 -4.25 4.83 -2.82
CA LEU A 56 -2.96 4.29 -2.35
C LEU A 56 -1.93 5.39 -2.09
N ASP A 57 -1.89 6.40 -2.95
CA ASP A 57 -1.03 7.57 -2.76
C ASP A 57 -1.44 8.36 -1.51
N GLY A 58 -2.75 8.57 -1.31
CA GLY A 58 -3.27 9.14 -0.06
C GLY A 58 -2.84 8.37 1.18
N PHE A 59 -2.71 7.04 1.09
CA PHE A 59 -2.27 6.18 2.19
C PHE A 59 -0.79 6.36 2.55
N ASN A 60 0.08 6.79 1.63
CA ASN A 60 1.50 7.08 1.92
C ASN A 60 1.67 8.15 3.01
N THR A 61 0.74 9.09 3.11
CA THR A 61 0.77 10.13 4.16
C THR A 61 0.48 9.60 5.57
N PHE A 62 -0.08 8.38 5.67
CA PHE A 62 -0.34 7.67 6.93
C PHE A 62 0.76 6.67 7.29
N LEU A 63 1.72 6.46 6.39
CA LEU A 63 2.84 5.58 6.64
C LEU A 63 3.96 6.32 7.39
N PRO A 64 4.63 5.65 8.34
CA PRO A 64 5.78 6.21 9.01
C PRO A 64 6.92 6.47 8.01
N PRO A 65 7.80 7.45 8.29
CA PRO A 65 8.89 7.80 7.39
C PRO A 65 9.75 6.59 7.03
N GLY A 66 9.96 6.40 5.73
CA GLY A 66 10.69 5.27 5.14
C GLY A 66 9.81 4.13 4.63
N TYR A 67 8.51 4.12 4.95
CA TYR A 67 7.54 3.26 4.27
C TYR A 67 6.86 4.03 3.13
N GLU A 68 6.96 3.52 1.91
CA GLU A 68 6.36 4.14 0.73
C GLU A 68 5.74 3.08 -0.17
N ILE A 69 4.50 3.31 -0.61
CA ILE A 69 3.77 2.51 -1.59
C ILE A 69 3.91 3.20 -2.94
N GLN A 70 4.50 2.50 -3.90
CA GLN A 70 4.58 2.92 -5.29
C GLN A 70 3.73 2.00 -6.17
N CYS A 71 2.74 2.60 -6.83
CA CYS A 71 1.94 1.94 -7.86
C CYS A 71 2.65 2.09 -9.20
N SER A 72 3.09 1.00 -9.82
CA SER A 72 3.78 1.08 -11.11
C SER A 72 2.79 1.06 -12.28
N LYS A 73 2.58 2.22 -12.92
CA LYS A 73 1.68 2.40 -14.08
C LYS A 73 2.23 1.83 -15.40
N LYS A 74 2.94 0.70 -15.38
CA LYS A 74 3.44 0.06 -16.62
C LYS A 74 2.37 -0.87 -17.21
N THR A 75 1.61 -0.31 -18.14
CA THR A 75 0.70 -0.83 -19.21
C THR A 75 -0.03 -2.18 -19.07
N ASP A 76 0.44 -3.20 -18.35
CA ASP A 76 -0.27 -4.48 -18.20
C ASP A 76 -0.07 -5.15 -16.82
N SER A 77 0.72 -4.55 -15.91
CA SER A 77 1.06 -5.17 -14.64
C SER A 77 0.66 -4.28 -13.48
N ASN A 78 -0.35 -4.70 -12.72
CA ASN A 78 -0.80 -4.06 -11.49
C ASN A 78 0.19 -4.36 -10.34
N ASP A 79 1.44 -3.92 -10.51
CA ASP A 79 2.55 -4.20 -9.59
C ASP A 79 2.71 -3.05 -8.60
N VAL A 80 2.53 -3.39 -7.32
CA VAL A 80 2.69 -2.47 -6.20
C VAL A 80 3.96 -2.81 -5.45
N LYS A 81 4.82 -1.79 -5.34
CA LYS A 81 6.14 -1.84 -4.73
C LYS A 81 6.06 -1.12 -3.38
N VAL A 82 6.48 -1.79 -2.31
CA VAL A 82 6.58 -1.20 -0.97
C VAL A 82 8.04 -1.03 -0.63
N SER A 83 8.49 0.21 -0.43
CA SER A 83 9.81 0.53 0.09
C SER A 83 9.75 0.56 1.62
N THR A 84 10.70 -0.05 2.31
CA THR A 84 10.83 0.01 3.78
C THR A 84 12.07 0.82 4.19
N PRO A 85 12.12 1.38 5.41
CA PRO A 85 13.24 2.22 5.87
C PRO A 85 14.59 1.48 5.91
N GLY A 86 14.57 0.15 5.91
CA GLY A 86 15.78 -0.69 5.83
C GLY A 86 16.29 -0.93 4.41
N GLY A 87 15.77 -0.22 3.40
CA GLY A 87 16.15 -0.40 1.99
C GLY A 87 15.56 -1.64 1.33
N SER A 88 14.71 -2.40 2.03
CA SER A 88 14.07 -3.59 1.45
C SER A 88 12.83 -3.19 0.66
N VAL A 89 12.77 -3.65 -0.58
CA VAL A 89 11.61 -3.47 -1.45
C VAL A 89 10.79 -4.77 -1.49
N VAL A 90 9.51 -4.69 -1.12
CA VAL A 90 8.57 -5.81 -1.22
C VAL A 90 7.61 -5.57 -2.39
N ARG A 91 7.52 -6.53 -3.32
CA ARG A 91 6.55 -6.51 -4.43
C ARG A 91 5.41 -7.47 -4.12
N LEU A 92 4.19 -6.96 -4.00
CA LEU A 92 3.06 -7.73 -3.48
C LEU A 92 2.27 -8.47 -4.57
N ASN A 93 2.38 -8.02 -5.82
CA ASN A 93 1.57 -8.50 -6.95
C ASN A 93 2.41 -9.15 -8.08
N SER A 94 3.70 -9.41 -7.85
CA SER A 94 4.57 -10.06 -8.83
C SER A 94 4.66 -11.58 -8.59
N PRO A 95 4.66 -12.43 -9.64
CA PRO A 95 4.94 -13.87 -9.50
C PRO A 95 6.40 -14.17 -9.12
N ILE A 96 7.25 -13.15 -9.13
CA ILE A 96 8.66 -13.25 -8.75
C ILE A 96 8.71 -13.20 -7.22
N PRO A 97 9.32 -14.19 -6.54
CA PRO A 97 9.51 -14.14 -5.10
C PRO A 97 10.22 -12.83 -4.71
N PRO A 98 10.01 -12.32 -3.49
CA PRO A 98 10.70 -11.12 -3.03
C PRO A 98 12.20 -11.40 -2.98
N LEU A 99 12.88 -11.17 -4.09
CA LEU A 99 14.31 -10.96 -4.10
C LEU A 99 14.48 -9.67 -3.35
N LEU A 100 15.09 -9.77 -2.17
CA LEU A 100 15.71 -8.64 -1.52
C LEU A 100 16.68 -8.07 -2.55
N LEU A 101 16.25 -7.05 -3.31
CA LEU A 101 17.15 -6.20 -4.06
C LEU A 101 17.91 -5.45 -2.98
N ASP A 102 18.97 -6.10 -2.50
CA ASP A 102 20.05 -5.43 -1.82
C ASP A 102 20.51 -4.34 -2.80
N GLU A 103 20.09 -3.09 -2.58
CA GLU A 103 20.57 -1.93 -3.33
C GLU A 103 22.04 -1.65 -3.00
N THR A 104 22.90 -2.66 -3.16
CA THR A 104 24.33 -2.51 -3.39
C THR A 104 24.56 -2.57 -4.90
N ASP A 105 23.97 -1.63 -5.64
CA ASP A 105 24.45 -1.28 -6.98
C ASP A 105 25.21 0.05 -6.87
N PRO A 106 26.51 0.03 -6.49
CA PRO A 106 27.37 1.14 -6.85
C PRO A 106 27.48 1.09 -8.37
N ARG A 107 26.75 1.97 -9.07
CA ARG A 107 26.94 2.26 -10.49
C ARG A 107 28.45 2.22 -10.82
N PRO A 108 28.92 1.39 -11.76
CA PRO A 108 30.26 1.56 -12.29
C PRO A 108 30.21 2.66 -13.33
N THR A 109 30.57 3.89 -12.96
CA THR A 109 31.22 4.83 -13.90
C THR A 109 32.09 5.82 -13.15
#